data_AF-A0A060CM26-F1
#
_entry.id   AF-A0A060CM26-F1
#
_cell.length_a   1.000
_cell.length_b   1.000
_cell.length_c   1.000
_cell.angle_alpha   90.00
_cell.angle_beta   90.00
_cell.angle_gamma   90.00
#
_symmetry.space_group_name_H-M   'P 1'
#
loop_
_entity.id
_entity.type
_entity.pdbx_description
1 polymer ?
#
loop_
_entity_poly.entity_id
_entity_poly.type
_entity_poly.pdbx_seq_one_letter_code
_entity_poly.pdbx_strand_id
1 'polypeptide(L)'
;APLSHHDPSRVKVIVYDVCPRGDARTEHLRAALERVGGTWKRVASLSEAALADLVRADRVDVLVDLTGHTAGNRLETFARKPAPVAVTQGTACGR
;
A
#
# COMPACT_ATOMS: atom_id res chain seq x y z
N ALA A 1 -0.41 11.36 11.73
CA ALA A 1 -0.85 10.02 11.27
C ALA A 1 0.38 9.13 11.17
N PRO A 2 0.34 7.80 11.37
CA PRO A 2 1.55 6.96 11.45
C PRO A 2 2.55 7.14 10.30
N LEU A 3 2.06 7.50 9.10
CA LEU A 3 2.88 7.80 7.92
C LEU A 3 3.81 9.03 8.07
N SER A 4 3.47 9.99 8.94
CA SER A 4 4.24 11.23 9.15
C SER A 4 5.37 11.09 10.17
N HIS A 5 5.56 9.90 10.74
CA HIS A 5 6.60 9.63 11.75
C HIS A 5 7.86 9.01 11.13
N HIS A 6 7.82 8.66 9.83
CA HIS A 6 8.99 8.18 9.12
C HIS A 6 9.94 9.34 8.82
N ASP A 7 11.23 9.10 8.99
CA ASP A 7 12.28 9.98 8.49
C ASP A 7 12.34 9.86 6.96
N PRO A 8 11.97 10.90 6.19
CA PRO A 8 11.90 10.83 4.74
C PRO A 8 13.28 10.70 4.08
N SER A 9 14.38 10.98 4.81
CA SER A 9 15.74 10.73 4.33
C SER A 9 16.12 9.25 4.35
N ARG A 10 15.38 8.43 5.11
CA ARG A 10 15.65 7.01 5.31
C ARG A 10 14.58 6.10 4.70
N VAL A 11 13.34 6.57 4.64
CA VAL A 11 12.19 5.79 4.17
C VAL A 11 11.37 6.61 3.19
N LYS A 12 11.23 6.10 1.96
CA LYS A 12 10.29 6.64 0.99
C LYS A 12 8.97 5.89 1.10
N VAL A 13 7.88 6.60 1.38
CA VAL A 13 6.56 6.02 1.56
C VAL A 13 5.74 6.15 0.27
N ILE A 14 5.21 5.02 -0.21
CA ILE A 14 4.23 4.97 -1.30
C ILE A 14 2.95 4.33 -0.75
N VAL A 15 1.81 5.00 -0.95
CA VAL A 15 0.49 4.46 -0.60
C VAL A 15 -0.24 4.08 -1.89
N TYR A 16 -0.59 2.80 -2.00
CA TYR A 16 -1.47 2.28 -3.04
C TYR A 16 -2.91 2.27 -2.52
N ASP A 17 -3.68 3.28 -2.88
CA ASP A 17 -5.07 3.44 -2.49
C ASP A 17 -5.98 2.57 -3.37
N VAL A 18 -6.45 1.48 -2.79
CA VAL A 18 -7.36 0.53 -3.42
C VAL A 18 -8.83 0.93 -3.27
N CYS A 19 -9.14 2.00 -2.54
CA CYS A 19 -10.51 2.41 -2.28
C CYS A 19 -11.11 3.12 -3.52
N PRO A 20 -12.23 2.62 -4.09
CA PRO A 20 -12.85 3.25 -5.26
C PRO A 20 -13.36 4.66 -5.00
N ARG A 21 -13.74 4.99 -3.76
CA ARG A 21 -14.24 6.30 -3.36
C ARG A 21 -13.50 6.79 -2.11
N GLY A 22 -12.74 7.87 -2.25
CA GLY A 22 -12.12 8.54 -1.10
C GLY A 22 -13.15 9.27 -0.25
N ASP A 23 -12.86 9.39 1.03
CA ASP A 23 -13.59 10.20 2.01
C ASP A 23 -12.70 11.30 2.60
N ALA A 24 -13.22 12.10 3.53
CA ALA A 24 -12.45 13.17 4.17
C ALA A 24 -11.18 12.65 4.88
N ARG A 25 -11.22 11.41 5.39
CA ARG A 25 -10.06 10.77 6.01
C ARG A 25 -8.99 10.41 4.98
N THR A 26 -9.40 9.90 3.83
CA THR A 26 -8.53 9.59 2.70
C THR A 26 -7.79 10.85 2.24
N GLU A 27 -8.52 11.96 2.04
CA GLU A 27 -7.92 13.24 1.64
C GLU A 27 -6.99 13.79 2.73
N HIS A 28 -7.37 13.68 4.01
CA HIS A 28 -6.51 14.11 5.12
C HIS A 28 -5.18 13.33 5.15
N LEU A 29 -5.24 12.00 4.97
CA LEU A 29 -4.05 11.14 4.95
C LEU A 29 -3.18 11.40 3.72
N ARG A 30 -3.80 11.57 2.56
CA ARG A 30 -3.10 11.95 1.33
C ARG A 30 -2.34 13.25 1.50
N ALA A 31 -3.01 14.31 1.97
CA ALA A 31 -2.37 15.60 2.20
C ALA A 31 -1.25 15.52 3.24
N ALA A 32 -1.38 14.66 4.27
CA ALA A 32 -0.33 14.44 5.26
C ALA A 32 0.88 13.70 4.68
N LEU A 33 0.66 12.72 3.79
CA LEU A 33 1.70 11.98 3.11
C LEU A 33 2.48 12.86 2.12
N GLU A 34 1.77 13.65 1.31
CA GLU A 34 2.37 14.56 0.33
C GLU A 34 3.26 15.61 1.03
N ARG A 35 2.83 16.12 2.19
CA ARG A 35 3.63 17.06 3.02
C ARG A 35 4.98 16.51 3.49
N VAL A 36 5.11 15.19 3.61
CA VAL A 36 6.37 14.53 4.00
C VAL A 36 7.11 13.92 2.80
N GLY A 37 6.72 14.29 1.57
CA GLY A 37 7.37 13.83 0.34
C GLY A 37 6.99 12.41 -0.09
N GLY A 38 5.97 11.81 0.52
CA GLY A 38 5.45 10.51 0.13
C GLY A 38 4.60 10.58 -1.16
N THR A 39 4.33 9.41 -1.75
CA THR A 39 3.56 9.30 -3.00
C THR A 39 2.24 8.58 -2.77
N TRP A 40 1.13 9.18 -3.22
CA TRP A 40 -0.20 8.56 -3.22
C TRP A 40 -0.58 8.09 -4.62
N LYS A 41 -0.92 6.82 -4.79
CA LYS A 41 -1.35 6.24 -6.07
C LYS A 41 -2.73 5.60 -5.94
N ARG A 42 -3.72 6.13 -6.66
CA ARG A 42 -5.04 5.48 -6.76
C ARG A 42 -4.94 4.29 -7.71
N VAL A 43 -5.23 3.10 -7.20
CA VAL A 43 -5.07 1.83 -7.92
C VAL A 43 -6.33 0.97 -7.89
N ALA A 44 -7.46 1.52 -7.42
CA ALA A 44 -8.74 0.81 -7.34
C ALA A 44 -9.18 0.19 -8.69
N SER A 45 -8.81 0.79 -9.83
CA SER A 45 -9.12 0.30 -11.17
C SER A 45 -8.12 -0.70 -11.74
N LEU A 46 -6.99 -0.93 -11.07
CA LEU A 46 -5.97 -1.87 -11.55
C LEU A 46 -6.35 -3.32 -11.17
N SER A 47 -6.05 -4.24 -12.07
CA SER A 47 -6.00 -5.67 -11.74
C SER A 47 -4.85 -5.97 -10.79
N GLU A 48 -4.90 -7.13 -10.16
CA GLU A 48 -3.90 -7.65 -9.21
C GLU A 48 -2.54 -7.82 -9.88
N ALA A 49 -2.52 -8.24 -11.15
CA ALA A 49 -1.31 -8.35 -11.95
C ALA A 49 -0.71 -6.96 -12.24
N ALA A 50 -1.53 -6.01 -12.69
CA ALA A 50 -1.07 -4.65 -12.98
C ALA A 50 -0.57 -3.93 -11.71
N LEU A 51 -1.22 -4.14 -10.58
CA LEU A 51 -0.74 -3.62 -9.30
C LEU A 51 0.59 -4.26 -8.88
N ALA A 52 0.75 -5.58 -9.04
CA ALA A 52 2.01 -6.26 -8.76
C ALA A 52 3.16 -5.70 -9.63
N ASP A 53 2.90 -5.45 -10.92
CA ASP A 53 3.90 -4.88 -11.83
C ASP A 53 4.23 -3.44 -11.47
N LEU A 54 3.24 -2.64 -11.08
CA LEU A 54 3.46 -1.29 -10.59
C LEU A 54 4.34 -1.28 -9.32
N VAL A 55 4.07 -2.17 -8.36
CA VAL A 55 4.88 -2.31 -7.14
C VAL A 55 6.33 -2.67 -7.47
N ARG A 56 6.57 -3.55 -8.44
CA ARG A 56 7.93 -3.87 -8.92
C ARG A 56 8.60 -2.69 -9.61
N ALA A 57 7.87 -1.98 -10.46
CA ALA A 57 8.36 -0.81 -11.17
C ALA A 57 8.76 0.32 -10.21
N ASP A 58 8.00 0.48 -9.13
CA ASP A 58 8.28 1.41 -8.03
C ASP A 58 9.44 0.96 -7.13
N ARG A 59 9.96 -0.26 -7.33
CA ARG A 59 11.05 -0.88 -6.56
C ARG A 59 10.79 -0.88 -5.05
N VAL A 60 9.59 -1.31 -4.67
CA VAL A 60 9.21 -1.41 -3.26
C VAL A 60 10.00 -2.54 -2.59
N ASP A 61 10.75 -2.20 -1.53
CA ASP A 61 11.51 -3.18 -0.74
C ASP A 61 10.62 -3.94 0.26
N VAL A 62 9.67 -3.23 0.89
CA VAL A 62 8.74 -3.74 1.90
C VAL A 62 7.32 -3.36 1.51
N LEU A 63 6.50 -4.35 1.15
CA LEU A 63 5.08 -4.15 0.86
C LEU A 63 4.23 -4.52 2.09
N VAL A 64 3.37 -3.61 2.55
CA VAL A 64 2.52 -3.82 3.74
C VAL A 64 1.06 -3.77 3.34
N ASP A 65 0.29 -4.81 3.70
CA ASP A 65 -1.17 -4.80 3.54
C ASP A 65 -1.83 -4.16 4.77
N LEU A 66 -2.54 -3.06 4.54
CA LEU A 66 -3.33 -2.35 5.55
C LEU A 66 -4.84 -2.55 5.37
N THR A 67 -5.26 -3.38 4.42
CA THR A 67 -6.69 -3.62 4.09
C THR A 67 -7.32 -4.72 4.95
N GLY A 68 -6.52 -5.64 5.49
CA GLY A 68 -6.99 -6.72 6.37
C GLY A 68 -7.86 -7.75 5.63
N HIS A 69 -8.58 -8.60 6.38
CA HIS A 69 -9.50 -9.61 5.83
C HIS A 69 -10.86 -9.01 5.36
N THR A 70 -10.81 -7.85 4.69
CA THR A 70 -12.00 -7.24 4.10
C THR A 70 -12.18 -7.70 2.64
N ALA A 71 -13.42 -7.68 2.14
CA ALA A 71 -13.69 -7.91 0.73
C ALA A 71 -12.97 -6.84 -0.11
N GLY A 72 -12.20 -7.26 -1.13
CA GLY A 72 -11.34 -6.36 -1.91
C GLY A 72 -9.90 -6.25 -1.39
N ASN A 73 -9.48 -7.10 -0.46
CA ASN A 73 -8.06 -7.26 -0.13
C ASN A 73 -7.25 -7.64 -1.37
N ARG A 74 -5.98 -7.21 -1.41
CA ARG A 74 -5.10 -7.45 -2.57
C ARG A 74 -4.19 -8.65 -2.35
N LEU A 75 -4.66 -9.67 -1.64
CA LEU A 75 -3.85 -10.85 -1.29
C LEU A 75 -3.28 -11.56 -2.53
N GLU A 76 -3.98 -11.57 -3.66
CA GLU A 76 -3.45 -12.08 -4.94
C GLU A 76 -2.28 -11.24 -5.48
N THR A 77 -2.25 -9.93 -5.21
CA THR A 77 -1.07 -9.11 -5.52
C THR A 77 0.11 -9.55 -4.67
N PHE A 78 -0.10 -9.86 -3.38
CA PHE A 78 0.96 -10.37 -2.49
C PHE A 78 1.44 -11.77 -2.91
N ALA A 79 0.54 -12.65 -3.36
CA ALA A 79 0.88 -13.98 -3.86
C ALA A 79 1.85 -13.95 -5.05
N ARG A 80 1.84 -12.85 -5.83
CA ARG A 80 2.78 -12.62 -6.94
C ARG A 80 4.18 -12.20 -6.48
N LYS A 81 4.41 -12.00 -5.19
CA LYS A 81 5.70 -11.59 -4.59
C LYS A 81 6.33 -10.36 -5.30
N PRO A 82 5.62 -9.22 -5.38
CA PRO A 82 6.11 -8.04 -6.10
C PRO A 82 7.18 -7.25 -5.33
N ALA A 83 7.37 -7.53 -4.04
CA ALA A 83 8.42 -6.97 -3.19
C ALA A 83 9.17 -8.10 -2.47
N PRO A 84 10.47 -7.93 -2.14
CA PRO A 84 11.26 -8.92 -1.41
C PRO A 84 10.69 -9.28 -0.03
N VAL A 85 10.18 -8.27 0.69
CA VAL A 85 9.51 -8.45 1.98
C VAL A 85 8.06 -8.04 1.83
N ALA A 86 7.15 -8.91 2.27
CA ALA A 86 5.72 -8.63 2.25
C ALA A 86 5.12 -8.96 3.63
N VAL A 87 4.43 -7.98 4.20
CA VAL A 87 3.79 -8.09 5.52
C VAL A 87 2.29 -7.93 5.34
N THR A 88 1.53 -8.96 5.65
CA THR A 88 0.07 -8.91 5.67
C THR A 88 -0.42 -8.83 7.10
N GLN A 89 -1.47 -8.05 7.38
CA GLN A 89 -2.22 -8.14 8.64
C GLN A 89 -2.87 -9.53 8.72
N GLY A 90 -2.15 -10.50 9.29
CA GLY A 90 -2.56 -11.90 9.35
C GLY A 90 -3.18 -12.28 10.69
N THR A 91 -4.42 -12.78 10.68
CA THR A 91 -4.75 -13.99 11.44
C THR A 91 -4.52 -15.18 10.51
N ALA A 92 -3.27 -15.45 10.16
CA ALA A 92 -2.89 -16.70 9.51
C ALA A 92 -2.16 -17.55 10.55
N CYS A 93 -2.93 -18.26 11.38
CA CYS A 93 -2.42 -19.50 11.96
C CYS A 93 -2.44 -20.51 10.83
N GLY A 94 -1.26 -20.84 10.30
CA GLY A 94 -1.12 -21.76 9.18
C GLY A 94 -1.66 -23.15 9.51
N ARG A 95 -2.20 -23.79 8.48
CA ARG A 95 -2.04 -25.23 8.25
C ARG A 95 -1.98 -25.46 6.76
#